data_AF-A0A6S6TGI3-F1
#
_entry.id   AF-A0A6S6TGI3-F1
#
_cell.length_a   1.000
_cell.length_b   1.000
_cell.length_c   1.000
_cell.angle_alpha   90.00
_cell.angle_beta   90.00
_cell.angle_gamma   90.00
#
_symmetry.space_group_name_H-M   'P 1'
#
loop_
_entity.id
_entity.type
_entity.pdbx_description
1 polymer ?
#
loop_
_entity_poly.entity_id
_entity_poly.type
_entity_poly.pdbx_seq_one_letter_code
_entity_poly.pdbx_strand_id
1 'polypeptide(L)'
;MLLSLIYFLLPNLLLAKTSDIQPKENLNTSEQVRFLTLDSDVLKKRLSITPFSHQEKPTINFPLPNGGNIEVTAKKIKIWEKEQSHSQFWEVQSTDSANKSHGVINSTALGIHAMLVLPNKEIILLKPASLPSENNYMVQTRKSIPLSKRFEEVLYQNKKTNKPSIISRSTQQRVNYQGITEYRLAVAATGEFTEFFDSVELAQASIANMISHVNVIYERDLGIRFILVDNTNIIFEHPGEGFTADASLTELGEQNGKILVEHIGAENFDMGHVISFGQNIGGLAYIGGACNPDPAIKASGASRTYDPMSGAFDIDYLGHEMGHQVGATHTFNSNEGLCAGTRTPETAVEPGSGNSIMSYAGLCGIDNTRESSLSVFHIVSIEQIKQHLQQYQSCGTVVANDTNTPPNIESFDNYIIVDAGQPFTLHAQATDSDNDEISYSWDQVDAGTASHTGNDYGDNAIFQIMDPTTASQRTFPAYTVYNRDIHFRLVVRDGNGAMSTEDVTVTVVNGKDLPNTTTAKASGGGHISVGFFFLLFFLSACKLRIKEIKEAKLH
;
A
#
# COMPACT_ATOMS: atom_id res chain seq x y z
N MET A 1 2.89 71.46 16.05
CA MET A 1 2.57 70.40 17.04
C MET A 1 2.06 69.22 16.23
N LEU A 2 2.86 68.25 15.77
CA LEU A 2 4.12 67.63 16.29
C LEU A 2 3.78 66.51 17.30
N LEU A 3 4.34 65.30 17.02
CA LEU A 3 4.18 63.99 17.68
C LEU A 3 2.83 63.24 17.47
N SER A 4 2.80 61.93 17.23
CA SER A 4 3.91 61.04 16.83
C SER A 4 3.44 59.75 16.14
N LEU A 5 4.20 59.40 15.10
CA LEU A 5 4.34 58.08 14.48
C LEU A 5 4.90 57.04 15.50
N ILE A 6 4.94 55.74 15.12
CA ILE A 6 5.58 54.59 15.82
C ILE A 6 4.72 54.04 16.99
N TYR A 7 4.01 52.91 16.85
CA TYR A 7 4.58 51.56 16.90
C TYR A 7 3.74 50.54 16.10
N PHE A 8 4.13 50.28 14.85
CA PHE A 8 3.89 49.00 14.19
C PHE A 8 5.06 48.09 14.60
N LEU A 9 4.86 47.12 15.50
CA LEU A 9 5.81 46.03 15.79
C LEU A 9 5.17 45.01 16.75
N LEU A 10 5.46 43.72 16.53
CA LEU A 10 5.16 42.55 17.37
C LEU A 10 3.70 42.01 17.42
N PRO A 11 3.22 41.37 16.33
CA PRO A 11 2.40 40.18 16.40
C PRO A 11 3.31 38.94 16.46
N ASN A 12 4.08 38.76 17.54
CA ASN A 12 4.86 37.54 17.80
C ASN A 12 5.55 37.63 19.18
N LEU A 13 4.92 37.08 20.22
CA LEU A 13 5.65 36.49 21.36
C LEU A 13 4.69 35.61 22.18
N LEU A 14 5.13 34.37 22.48
CA LEU A 14 4.59 33.52 23.55
C LEU A 14 3.15 32.96 23.38
N LEU A 15 2.86 32.37 22.22
CA LEU A 15 2.43 30.98 22.30
C LEU A 15 3.66 30.16 22.69
N ALA A 16 3.70 29.65 23.92
CA ALA A 16 4.77 28.74 24.34
C ALA A 16 4.77 27.50 23.42
N LYS A 17 5.94 26.90 23.19
CA LYS A 17 6.07 25.58 22.53
C LYS A 17 5.62 24.44 23.47
N THR A 18 4.44 24.58 24.07
CA THR A 18 3.68 23.47 24.65
C THR A 18 3.05 22.72 23.48
N SER A 19 3.45 21.47 23.26
CA SER A 19 2.79 20.60 22.29
C SER A 19 1.30 20.52 22.59
N ASP A 20 0.46 20.52 21.56
CA ASP A 20 -1.00 20.40 21.70
C ASP A 20 -1.41 19.08 22.39
N ILE A 21 -0.50 18.10 22.32
CA ILE A 21 -0.62 16.79 22.95
C ILE A 21 0.48 16.68 24.02
N GLN A 22 0.10 16.48 25.28
CA GLN A 22 1.00 16.43 26.43
C GLN A 22 1.13 15.00 26.97
N PRO A 23 2.32 14.53 27.39
CA PRO A 23 2.46 13.25 28.07
C PRO A 23 1.81 13.30 29.46
N LYS A 24 1.21 12.18 29.87
CA LYS A 24 0.79 11.96 31.26
C LYS A 24 1.97 11.30 32.00
N GLU A 25 2.39 11.83 33.15
CA GLU A 25 3.65 11.40 33.82
C GLU A 25 3.67 9.95 34.36
N ASN A 26 2.61 9.16 34.17
CA ASN A 26 2.60 7.72 34.44
C ASN A 26 3.15 6.94 33.23
N LEU A 27 4.48 7.00 33.06
CA LEU A 27 5.22 6.32 32.01
C LEU A 27 5.28 4.81 32.28
N ASN A 28 4.42 4.04 31.61
CA ASN A 28 4.66 2.62 31.36
C ASN A 28 5.12 2.45 29.89
N THR A 29 6.26 3.06 29.57
CA THR A 29 6.80 3.16 28.21
C THR A 29 7.48 1.86 27.79
N SER A 30 6.74 1.02 27.07
CA SER A 30 7.33 0.29 25.95
C SER A 30 7.70 1.31 24.86
N GLU A 31 8.75 1.08 24.08
CA GLU A 31 9.08 1.91 22.90
C GLU A 31 7.92 1.96 21.87
N GLN A 32 6.95 1.06 22.01
CA GLN A 32 5.83 0.89 21.09
C GLN A 32 4.51 1.57 21.52
N VAL A 33 4.33 1.99 22.79
CA VAL A 33 3.06 2.54 23.30
C VAL A 33 3.29 3.68 24.30
N ARG A 34 2.54 4.78 24.14
CA ARG A 34 2.57 5.97 25.02
C ARG A 34 1.18 6.54 25.26
N PHE A 35 0.85 6.79 26.52
CA PHE A 35 -0.38 7.47 26.92
C PHE A 35 -0.20 8.99 27.04
N LEU A 36 -1.23 9.72 26.66
CA LEU A 36 -1.22 11.15 26.43
C LEU A 36 -2.48 11.80 26.99
N THR A 37 -2.36 13.07 27.37
CA THR A 37 -3.49 13.98 27.55
C THR A 37 -3.51 14.94 26.37
N LEU A 38 -4.60 14.96 25.61
CA LEU A 38 -4.78 15.86 24.47
C LEU A 38 -5.78 16.95 24.85
N ASP A 39 -5.44 18.22 24.63
CA ASP A 39 -6.45 19.27 24.59
C ASP A 39 -7.11 19.23 23.21
N SER A 40 -8.22 18.49 23.12
CA SER A 40 -8.87 18.25 21.83
C SER A 40 -9.46 19.52 21.22
N ASP A 41 -9.84 20.50 22.03
CA ASP A 41 -10.41 21.76 21.56
C ASP A 41 -9.32 22.70 21.03
N VAL A 42 -8.14 22.73 21.64
CA VAL A 42 -6.97 23.44 21.09
C VAL A 42 -6.55 22.83 19.74
N LEU A 43 -6.48 21.50 19.64
CA LEU A 43 -6.12 20.84 18.38
C LEU A 43 -7.19 21.06 17.29
N LYS A 44 -8.48 20.87 17.59
CA LYS A 44 -9.60 21.19 16.68
C LYS A 44 -9.56 22.64 16.23
N LYS A 45 -9.31 23.58 17.15
CA LYS A 45 -9.19 25.01 16.84
C LYS A 45 -8.01 25.27 15.89
N ARG A 46 -6.85 24.66 16.11
CA ARG A 46 -5.70 24.80 15.19
C ARG A 46 -5.99 24.23 13.80
N LEU A 47 -6.68 23.09 13.74
CA LEU A 47 -7.07 22.40 12.51
C LEU A 47 -8.17 23.10 11.70
N SER A 48 -9.06 23.86 12.37
CA SER A 48 -10.20 24.54 11.74
C SER A 48 -9.93 25.97 11.27
N ILE A 49 -8.77 26.55 11.56
CA ILE A 49 -8.42 27.94 11.23
C ILE A 49 -8.17 28.18 9.72
N THR A 50 -7.89 27.13 8.93
CA THR A 50 -7.44 27.28 7.54
C THR A 50 -8.50 26.78 6.53
N PRO A 51 -9.17 27.69 5.78
CA PRO A 51 -9.96 27.31 4.61
C PRO A 51 -9.06 26.74 3.49
N PHE A 52 -9.66 26.01 2.54
CA PHE A 52 -8.99 25.37 1.38
C PHE A 52 -8.06 26.28 0.52
N SER A 53 -8.01 27.60 0.74
CA SER A 53 -7.40 28.57 -0.18
C SER A 53 -6.25 29.43 0.38
N HIS A 54 -5.72 29.15 1.58
CA HIS A 54 -4.58 29.91 2.13
C HIS A 54 -3.26 29.14 2.04
N GLN A 55 -2.17 29.86 1.71
CA GLN A 55 -0.85 29.28 1.44
C GLN A 55 -0.14 28.68 2.68
N GLU A 56 -0.60 29.00 3.89
CA GLU A 56 -0.03 28.47 5.13
C GLU A 56 -0.85 27.26 5.62
N LYS A 57 -0.33 26.04 5.36
CA LYS A 57 -0.85 24.80 5.96
C LYS A 57 -0.59 24.85 7.49
N PRO A 58 -1.59 24.59 8.36
CA PRO A 58 -1.36 24.58 9.80
C PRO A 58 -0.41 23.44 10.20
N THR A 59 0.47 23.69 11.18
CA THR A 59 1.44 22.70 11.68
C THR A 59 1.03 22.09 13.02
N ILE A 60 1.25 20.78 13.14
CA ILE A 60 0.91 19.96 14.31
C ILE A 60 2.14 19.21 14.77
N ASN A 61 2.39 19.20 16.07
CA ASN A 61 3.41 18.34 16.67
C ASN A 61 2.78 16.97 16.97
N PHE A 62 2.97 16.02 16.05
CA PHE A 62 2.50 14.65 16.17
C PHE A 62 3.39 13.87 17.14
N PRO A 63 2.88 13.33 18.26
CA PRO A 63 3.68 12.62 19.25
C PRO A 63 4.01 11.20 18.76
N LEU A 64 5.20 10.72 19.10
CA LEU A 64 5.63 9.35 18.84
C LEU A 64 5.58 8.50 20.12
N PRO A 65 5.43 7.16 20.00
CA PRO A 65 5.44 6.26 21.15
C PRO A 65 6.75 6.30 21.95
N ASN A 66 7.89 6.48 21.27
CA ASN A 66 9.23 6.58 21.89
C ASN A 66 9.49 7.89 22.66
N GLY A 67 8.49 8.77 22.83
CA GLY A 67 8.61 10.05 23.53
C GLY A 67 8.92 11.25 22.61
N GLY A 68 9.41 11.02 21.40
CA GLY A 68 9.66 12.05 20.40
C GLY A 68 8.39 12.68 19.83
N ASN A 69 8.54 13.62 18.90
CA ASN A 69 7.46 14.20 18.09
C ASN A 69 7.94 14.42 16.65
N ILE A 70 7.02 14.47 15.69
CA ILE A 70 7.24 14.90 14.29
C ILE A 70 6.34 16.10 14.03
N GLU A 71 6.88 17.18 13.48
CA GLU A 71 6.06 18.30 13.04
C GLU A 71 5.51 18.01 11.63
N VAL A 72 4.19 18.10 11.46
CA VAL A 72 3.49 17.83 10.20
C VAL A 72 2.64 19.03 9.80
N THR A 73 2.62 19.34 8.49
CA THR A 73 1.60 20.20 7.87
C THR A 73 0.30 19.40 7.68
N ALA A 74 -0.85 20.08 7.73
CA ALA A 74 -2.16 19.48 7.47
C ALA A 74 -2.88 20.14 6.28
N LYS A 75 -3.53 19.33 5.43
CA LYS A 75 -4.34 19.75 4.27
C LYS A 75 -5.71 19.09 4.40
N LYS A 76 -6.80 19.87 4.46
CA LYS A 76 -8.16 19.31 4.60
C LYS A 76 -8.50 18.44 3.38
N ILE A 77 -9.04 17.25 3.63
CA ILE A 77 -9.48 16.30 2.61
C ILE A 77 -10.97 15.96 2.74
N LYS A 78 -11.52 15.38 1.69
CA LYS A 78 -12.92 14.94 1.61
C LYS A 78 -13.00 13.43 1.87
N ILE A 79 -13.81 13.03 2.85
CA ILE A 79 -14.16 11.62 3.12
C ILE A 79 -15.65 11.34 2.84
N TRP A 80 -16.51 12.36 2.90
CA TRP A 80 -17.96 12.26 2.65
C TRP A 80 -18.34 13.01 1.37
N GLU A 81 -19.32 12.51 0.60
CA GLU A 81 -19.85 13.20 -0.59
C GLU A 81 -20.33 14.62 -0.27
N LYS A 82 -21.02 14.76 0.88
CA LYS A 82 -21.48 16.01 1.48
C LYS A 82 -20.69 16.21 2.79
N GLU A 83 -20.12 17.41 3.01
CA GLU A 83 -19.40 17.66 4.26
C GLU A 83 -20.31 17.52 5.49
N GLN A 84 -19.81 16.81 6.51
CA GLN A 84 -20.46 16.65 7.81
C GLN A 84 -19.88 17.70 8.78
N SER A 85 -20.73 18.50 9.44
CA SER A 85 -20.27 19.62 10.29
C SER A 85 -19.42 19.20 11.49
N HIS A 86 -19.58 17.96 11.96
CA HIS A 86 -18.91 17.41 13.14
C HIS A 86 -17.81 16.39 12.82
N SER A 87 -17.52 16.12 11.54
CA SER A 87 -16.47 15.20 11.11
C SER A 87 -15.56 15.85 10.07
N GLN A 88 -14.29 16.02 10.42
CA GLN A 88 -13.27 16.68 9.61
C GLN A 88 -12.01 15.82 9.49
N PHE A 89 -11.37 15.87 8.32
CA PHE A 89 -10.26 15.00 7.94
C PHE A 89 -9.17 15.83 7.27
N TRP A 90 -7.92 15.51 7.57
CA TRP A 90 -6.75 16.17 7.00
C TRP A 90 -5.68 15.16 6.63
N GLU A 91 -5.24 15.20 5.38
CA GLU A 91 -3.97 14.63 4.95
C GLU A 91 -2.85 15.38 5.67
N VAL A 92 -1.85 14.65 6.18
CA VAL A 92 -0.68 15.22 6.85
C VAL A 92 0.63 14.77 6.24
N GLN A 93 1.60 15.66 6.23
CA GLN A 93 2.96 15.42 5.72
C GLN A 93 3.95 16.24 6.55
N SER A 94 5.08 15.63 6.93
CA SER A 94 6.14 16.26 7.72
C SER A 94 6.62 17.61 7.15
N THR A 95 6.98 18.55 8.03
CA THR A 95 7.63 19.82 7.65
C THR A 95 9.11 19.66 7.33
N ASP A 96 9.77 18.64 7.89
CA ASP A 96 11.16 18.28 7.57
C ASP A 96 11.20 17.49 6.26
N SER A 97 11.81 18.07 5.22
CA SER A 97 11.94 17.46 3.90
C SER A 97 12.79 16.20 3.86
N ALA A 98 13.61 15.92 4.90
CA ALA A 98 14.33 14.66 5.06
C ALA A 98 13.50 13.58 5.78
N ASN A 99 12.45 13.97 6.52
CA ASN A 99 11.54 13.06 7.20
C ASN A 99 10.26 12.91 6.40
N LYS A 100 10.13 11.80 5.68
CA LYS A 100 9.06 11.57 4.69
C LYS A 100 7.77 10.98 5.30
N SER A 101 7.51 11.33 6.56
CA SER A 101 6.29 10.90 7.26
C SER A 101 5.05 11.54 6.64
N HIS A 102 4.03 10.73 6.39
CA HIS A 102 2.76 11.16 5.80
C HIS A 102 1.60 10.33 6.36
N GLY A 103 0.37 10.77 6.15
CA GLY A 103 -0.82 10.02 6.57
C GLY A 103 -2.02 10.91 6.76
N VAL A 104 -2.82 10.65 7.80
CA VAL A 104 -4.11 11.30 8.01
C VAL A 104 -4.39 11.57 9.49
N ILE A 105 -5.02 12.72 9.77
CA ILE A 105 -5.58 13.10 11.08
C ILE A 105 -7.07 13.38 10.90
N ASN A 106 -7.89 12.95 11.86
CA ASN A 106 -9.34 13.02 11.85
C ASN A 106 -9.84 13.66 13.14
N SER A 107 -10.92 14.43 13.07
CA SER A 107 -11.71 14.87 14.22
C SER A 107 -13.16 14.48 13.97
N THR A 108 -13.68 13.56 14.79
CA THR A 108 -15.05 13.01 14.67
C THR A 108 -15.74 13.01 16.04
N ALA A 109 -16.98 12.50 16.12
CA ALA A 109 -17.66 12.27 17.40
C ALA A 109 -16.89 11.33 18.35
N LEU A 110 -16.10 10.38 17.80
CA LEU A 110 -15.16 9.54 18.57
C LEU A 110 -13.89 10.30 19.02
N GLY A 111 -13.80 11.61 18.82
CA GLY A 111 -12.60 12.40 19.11
C GLY A 111 -11.53 12.31 18.00
N ILE A 112 -10.29 12.54 18.39
CA ILE A 112 -9.16 12.65 17.43
C ILE A 112 -8.59 11.27 17.11
N HIS A 113 -8.53 10.93 15.82
CA HIS A 113 -7.86 9.74 15.32
C HIS A 113 -6.75 10.15 14.36
N ALA A 114 -5.71 9.34 14.23
CA ALA A 114 -4.72 9.53 13.19
C ALA A 114 -3.94 8.27 12.88
N MET A 115 -3.48 8.19 11.63
CA MET A 115 -2.52 7.22 11.16
C MET A 115 -1.37 7.95 10.48
N LEU A 116 -0.14 7.72 10.95
CA LEU A 116 1.08 8.29 10.37
C LEU A 116 2.01 7.15 9.90
N VAL A 117 2.31 7.12 8.61
CA VAL A 117 3.31 6.25 7.99
C VAL A 117 4.66 6.94 8.10
N LEU A 118 5.62 6.32 8.78
CA LEU A 118 6.98 6.82 8.93
C LEU A 118 7.87 6.48 7.71
N PRO A 119 9.09 7.06 7.58
CA PRO A 119 9.97 6.80 6.43
C PRO A 119 10.41 5.33 6.33
N ASN A 120 10.53 4.64 7.46
CA ASN A 120 10.78 3.19 7.58
C ASN A 120 9.52 2.33 7.35
N LYS A 121 8.42 2.93 6.85
CA LYS A 121 7.08 2.36 6.61
C LYS A 121 6.38 1.81 7.85
N GLU A 122 6.88 2.08 9.05
CA GLU A 122 6.18 1.80 10.29
C GLU A 122 4.97 2.72 10.44
N ILE A 123 3.83 2.14 10.84
CA ILE A 123 2.59 2.88 11.06
C ILE A 123 2.44 3.19 12.54
N ILE A 124 2.21 4.45 12.84
CA ILE A 124 1.88 4.99 14.16
C ILE A 124 0.40 5.37 14.16
N LEU A 125 -0.34 4.87 15.15
CA LEU A 125 -1.77 5.10 15.34
C LEU A 125 -1.97 5.94 16.60
N LEU A 126 -2.74 7.03 16.50
CA LEU A 126 -3.21 7.84 17.62
C LEU A 126 -4.73 7.73 17.72
N LYS A 127 -5.23 7.43 18.92
CA LYS A 127 -6.67 7.27 19.21
C LYS A 127 -7.00 7.57 20.68
N PRO A 128 -8.27 7.76 21.06
CA PRO A 128 -8.67 7.76 22.46
C PRO A 128 -8.25 6.47 23.16
N ALA A 129 -7.87 6.56 24.44
CA ALA A 129 -7.43 5.40 25.23
C ALA A 129 -8.61 4.53 25.72
N SER A 130 -9.83 5.06 25.74
CA SER A 130 -11.08 4.39 26.10
C SER A 130 -12.27 5.12 25.47
N LEU A 131 -13.44 4.49 25.45
CA LEU A 131 -14.72 5.15 25.19
C LEU A 131 -15.59 5.10 26.46
N PRO A 132 -16.26 6.21 26.86
CA PRO A 132 -15.90 7.58 26.51
C PRO A 132 -14.53 7.98 27.09
N SER A 133 -13.85 8.95 26.46
CA SER A 133 -12.64 9.57 27.01
C SER A 133 -12.62 11.05 26.64
N GLU A 134 -12.73 11.92 27.64
CA GLU A 134 -12.78 13.36 27.40
C GLU A 134 -11.43 13.92 26.91
N ASN A 135 -10.30 13.43 27.43
CA ASN A 135 -8.96 13.91 27.05
C ASN A 135 -7.82 12.86 27.11
N ASN A 136 -8.08 11.56 27.41
CA ASN A 136 -7.02 10.53 27.45
C ASN A 136 -6.86 9.86 26.09
N TYR A 137 -5.65 9.90 25.55
CA TYR A 137 -5.28 9.34 24.25
C TYR A 137 -4.12 8.36 24.40
N MET A 138 -3.96 7.51 23.39
CA MET A 138 -2.84 6.60 23.25
C MET A 138 -2.24 6.77 21.85
N VAL A 139 -0.92 6.82 21.78
CA VAL A 139 -0.19 6.67 20.52
C VAL A 139 0.64 5.40 20.58
N GLN A 140 0.54 4.58 19.53
CA GLN A 140 1.17 3.25 19.49
C GLN A 140 1.64 2.89 18.07
N THR A 141 2.58 1.94 17.96
CA THR A 141 2.89 1.32 16.67
C THR A 141 1.80 0.33 16.30
N ARG A 142 1.51 0.16 15.00
CA ARG A 142 0.64 -0.94 14.52
C ARG A 142 1.18 -2.30 14.96
N LYS A 143 2.52 -2.47 15.02
CA LYS A 143 3.18 -3.72 15.42
C LYS A 143 2.92 -4.15 16.87
N SER A 144 2.58 -3.22 17.78
CA SER A 144 2.17 -3.58 19.15
C SER A 144 0.73 -4.07 19.27
N ILE A 145 -0.06 -4.03 18.20
CA ILE A 145 -1.45 -4.48 18.19
C ILE A 145 -1.48 -5.96 17.78
N PRO A 146 -1.90 -6.89 18.65
CA PRO A 146 -1.99 -8.30 18.30
C PRO A 146 -3.16 -8.52 17.33
N LEU A 147 -2.88 -9.15 16.18
CA LEU A 147 -3.93 -9.61 15.28
C LEU A 147 -4.60 -10.90 15.79
N SER A 148 -5.89 -11.03 15.52
CA SER A 148 -6.63 -12.26 15.80
C SER A 148 -6.13 -13.41 14.92
N LYS A 149 -6.03 -14.61 15.48
CA LYS A 149 -5.88 -15.85 14.71
C LYS A 149 -7.20 -16.63 14.55
N ARG A 150 -8.32 -16.03 14.99
CA ARG A 150 -9.69 -16.46 14.67
C ARG A 150 -10.16 -15.65 13.47
N PHE A 151 -9.77 -16.13 12.29
CA PHE A 151 -10.08 -15.52 11.00
C PHE A 151 -11.02 -16.44 10.21
N GLU A 152 -12.02 -15.84 9.55
CA GLU A 152 -13.00 -16.50 8.69
C GLU A 152 -13.19 -15.67 7.43
N GLU A 153 -13.03 -16.29 6.25
CA GLU A 153 -13.16 -15.60 4.98
C GLU A 153 -14.04 -16.39 4.00
N VAL A 154 -14.84 -15.66 3.22
CA VAL A 154 -15.71 -16.22 2.18
C VAL A 154 -15.54 -15.41 0.88
N LEU A 155 -14.98 -16.02 -0.16
CA LEU A 155 -14.85 -15.36 -1.46
C LEU A 155 -15.83 -15.89 -2.51
N TYR A 156 -16.50 -14.95 -3.18
CA TYR A 156 -17.29 -15.23 -4.37
C TYR A 156 -16.59 -14.71 -5.63
N GLN A 157 -16.74 -15.43 -6.74
CA GLN A 157 -16.21 -15.02 -8.04
C GLN A 157 -17.12 -15.50 -9.17
N ASN A 158 -17.17 -14.70 -10.24
CA ASN A 158 -17.89 -15.06 -11.46
C ASN A 158 -17.18 -16.22 -12.17
N LYS A 159 -17.78 -17.42 -12.20
CA LYS A 159 -17.24 -18.60 -12.94
C LYS A 159 -17.13 -18.41 -14.47
N LYS A 160 -17.43 -17.22 -14.99
CA LYS A 160 -17.47 -16.84 -16.41
C LYS A 160 -16.55 -15.67 -16.78
N THR A 161 -15.86 -15.03 -15.83
CA THR A 161 -14.80 -14.09 -16.20
C THR A 161 -13.65 -14.89 -16.83
N ASN A 162 -13.09 -14.38 -17.93
CA ASN A 162 -11.90 -14.98 -18.52
C ASN A 162 -10.81 -15.01 -17.45
N LYS A 163 -10.18 -16.17 -17.24
CA LYS A 163 -9.00 -16.27 -16.37
C LYS A 163 -8.02 -15.16 -16.76
N PRO A 164 -7.64 -14.24 -15.85
CA PRO A 164 -6.64 -13.23 -16.18
C PRO A 164 -5.33 -13.95 -16.45
N SER A 165 -4.95 -14.03 -17.73
CA SER A 165 -3.64 -14.50 -18.14
C SER A 165 -2.63 -13.38 -17.84
N ILE A 166 -2.20 -13.28 -16.58
CA ILE A 166 -1.24 -12.28 -16.11
C ILE A 166 0.10 -12.43 -16.85
N ILE A 167 0.39 -13.63 -17.38
CA ILE A 167 1.43 -13.89 -18.37
C ILE A 167 1.04 -13.39 -19.78
N SER A 168 0.59 -12.14 -19.87
CA SER A 168 0.61 -11.35 -21.10
C SER A 168 1.81 -10.42 -20.99
N ARG A 169 2.97 -10.84 -21.53
CA ARG A 169 4.18 -10.01 -21.67
C ARG A 169 3.95 -8.89 -22.70
N SER A 170 2.98 -8.01 -22.44
CA SER A 170 2.66 -6.87 -23.27
C SER A 170 3.42 -5.66 -22.74
N THR A 171 4.45 -5.26 -23.48
CA THR A 171 5.40 -4.16 -23.16
C THR A 171 4.75 -2.76 -23.20
N GLN A 172 3.42 -2.66 -23.13
CA GLN A 172 2.71 -1.45 -23.57
C GLN A 172 1.27 -1.23 -23.04
N GLN A 173 0.98 -1.58 -21.78
CA GLN A 173 -0.12 -0.94 -21.04
C GLN A 173 0.40 -0.10 -19.87
N ARG A 174 1.18 0.93 -20.20
CA ARG A 174 1.25 2.13 -19.37
C ARG A 174 -0.15 2.75 -19.34
N VAL A 175 -0.93 2.42 -18.32
CA VAL A 175 -2.22 3.07 -18.06
C VAL A 175 -1.91 4.54 -17.88
N ASN A 176 -2.44 5.39 -18.77
CA ASN A 176 -2.20 6.82 -18.69
C ASN A 176 -2.86 7.32 -17.40
N TYR A 177 -2.08 7.76 -16.42
CA TYR A 177 -2.61 8.36 -15.19
C TYR A 177 -3.42 9.60 -15.56
N GLN A 178 -4.62 9.72 -15.01
CA GLN A 178 -5.52 10.86 -15.26
C GLN A 178 -5.79 11.68 -13.99
N GLY A 179 -5.28 11.22 -12.85
CA GLY A 179 -5.59 11.70 -11.52
C GLY A 179 -6.09 10.59 -10.60
N ILE A 180 -6.15 10.87 -9.30
CA ILE A 180 -6.86 10.01 -8.33
C ILE A 180 -8.31 9.82 -8.81
N THR A 181 -8.81 8.58 -8.78
CA THR A 181 -10.21 8.27 -9.10
C THR A 181 -11.01 8.07 -7.81
N GLU A 182 -12.02 8.91 -7.62
CA GLU A 182 -12.95 8.83 -6.49
C GLU A 182 -14.08 7.84 -6.79
N TYR A 183 -14.30 6.86 -5.91
CA TYR A 183 -15.41 5.90 -5.98
C TYR A 183 -16.36 6.10 -4.80
N ARG A 184 -17.65 6.17 -5.08
CA ARG A 184 -18.70 6.34 -4.07
C ARG A 184 -18.92 5.03 -3.31
N LEU A 185 -18.64 5.05 -2.02
CA LEU A 185 -18.70 3.88 -1.15
C LEU A 185 -19.90 4.00 -0.20
N ALA A 186 -20.83 3.05 -0.29
CA ALA A 186 -21.88 2.85 0.70
C ALA A 186 -21.41 1.83 1.74
N VAL A 187 -21.37 2.23 3.01
CA VAL A 187 -20.96 1.35 4.12
C VAL A 187 -22.09 1.26 5.12
N ALA A 188 -22.73 0.09 5.15
CA ALA A 188 -23.74 -0.26 6.14
C ALA A 188 -23.08 -0.73 7.44
N ALA A 189 -23.83 -0.69 8.54
CA ALA A 189 -23.41 -1.30 9.80
C ALA A 189 -24.55 -2.09 10.43
N THR A 190 -24.23 -3.25 10.99
CA THR A 190 -25.20 -4.06 11.74
C THR A 190 -25.47 -3.45 13.11
N GLY A 191 -26.62 -3.78 13.70
CA GLY A 191 -27.00 -3.28 15.04
C GLY A 191 -25.97 -3.61 16.12
N GLU A 192 -25.34 -4.78 16.07
CA GLU A 192 -24.28 -5.19 17.00
C GLU A 192 -23.06 -4.27 16.93
N PHE A 193 -22.75 -3.73 15.74
CA PHE A 193 -21.67 -2.76 15.56
C PHE A 193 -22.06 -1.39 16.12
N THR A 194 -23.30 -0.97 15.92
CA THR A 194 -23.81 0.30 16.47
C THR A 194 -23.93 0.27 17.99
N GLU A 195 -24.39 -0.85 18.56
CA GLU A 195 -24.45 -1.07 20.02
C GLU A 195 -23.05 -1.02 20.67
N PHE A 196 -22.00 -1.54 20.03
CA PHE A 196 -20.63 -1.39 20.53
C PHE A 196 -20.21 0.09 20.69
N PHE A 197 -20.77 0.97 19.86
CA PHE A 197 -20.49 2.40 19.85
C PHE A 197 -21.55 3.25 20.57
N ASP A 198 -22.54 2.64 21.24
CA ASP A 198 -23.68 3.27 21.91
C ASP A 198 -24.58 4.17 21.02
N SER A 199 -24.26 4.41 19.73
CA SER A 199 -25.04 5.27 18.84
C SER A 199 -24.64 5.20 17.36
N VAL A 200 -25.60 5.53 16.48
CA VAL A 200 -25.41 5.69 15.03
C VAL A 200 -24.30 6.71 14.71
N GLU A 201 -24.23 7.84 15.42
CA GLU A 201 -23.23 8.89 15.18
C GLU A 201 -21.80 8.38 15.45
N LEU A 202 -21.59 7.63 16.53
CA LEU A 202 -20.28 7.08 16.89
C LEU A 202 -19.89 5.90 15.97
N ALA A 203 -20.84 5.07 15.55
CA ALA A 203 -20.62 4.06 14.52
C ALA A 203 -20.23 4.68 13.15
N GLN A 204 -20.94 5.74 12.74
CA GLN A 204 -20.65 6.48 11.51
C GLN A 204 -19.27 7.15 11.56
N ALA A 205 -18.87 7.69 12.72
CA ALA A 205 -17.53 8.21 12.96
C ALA A 205 -16.46 7.11 12.86
N SER A 206 -16.72 5.89 13.36
CA SER A 206 -15.79 4.76 13.27
C SER A 206 -15.54 4.38 11.80
N ILE A 207 -16.61 4.19 11.02
CA ILE A 207 -16.54 3.88 9.58
C ILE A 207 -15.69 4.92 8.84
N ALA A 208 -15.90 6.21 9.10
CA ALA A 208 -15.14 7.26 8.42
C ALA A 208 -13.66 7.29 8.82
N ASN A 209 -13.33 6.95 10.07
CA ASN A 209 -11.93 6.77 10.48
C ASN A 209 -11.29 5.58 9.74
N MET A 210 -11.96 4.42 9.69
CA MET A 210 -11.46 3.24 8.98
C MET A 210 -11.19 3.53 7.49
N ILE A 211 -12.15 4.14 6.79
CA ILE A 211 -12.02 4.46 5.35
C ILE A 211 -10.94 5.53 5.12
N SER A 212 -10.73 6.47 6.05
CA SER A 212 -9.61 7.41 5.95
C SER A 212 -8.24 6.71 6.00
N HIS A 213 -8.11 5.62 6.78
CA HIS A 213 -6.88 4.83 6.84
C HIS A 213 -6.69 3.97 5.58
N VAL A 214 -7.77 3.36 5.06
CA VAL A 214 -7.76 2.62 3.79
C VAL A 214 -7.31 3.52 2.63
N ASN A 215 -7.85 4.74 2.54
CA ASN A 215 -7.52 5.69 1.47
C ASN A 215 -6.03 6.05 1.42
N VAL A 216 -5.32 6.18 2.55
CA VAL A 216 -3.86 6.46 2.55
C VAL A 216 -3.06 5.40 1.77
N ILE A 217 -3.53 4.15 1.76
CA ILE A 217 -2.88 3.07 1.03
C ILE A 217 -3.39 2.99 -0.41
N TYR A 218 -4.70 3.08 -0.59
CA TYR A 218 -5.36 2.94 -1.90
C TYR A 218 -5.04 4.10 -2.85
N GLU A 219 -4.89 5.33 -2.34
CA GLU A 219 -4.45 6.46 -3.15
C GLU A 219 -3.02 6.21 -3.62
N ARG A 220 -2.09 5.90 -2.70
CA ARG A 220 -0.67 5.67 -2.99
C ARG A 220 -0.40 4.52 -3.98
N ASP A 221 -1.07 3.37 -3.81
CA ASP A 221 -0.76 2.16 -4.59
C ASP A 221 -1.70 1.92 -5.78
N LEU A 222 -2.88 2.52 -5.83
CA LEU A 222 -3.88 2.24 -6.85
C LEU A 222 -4.38 3.50 -7.57
N GLY A 223 -4.12 4.70 -7.03
CA GLY A 223 -4.75 5.93 -7.48
C GLY A 223 -6.25 5.98 -7.16
N ILE A 224 -6.69 5.29 -6.11
CA ILE A 224 -8.11 5.11 -5.74
C ILE A 224 -8.40 5.84 -4.43
N ARG A 225 -9.44 6.66 -4.40
CA ARG A 225 -10.01 7.22 -3.16
C ARG A 225 -11.45 6.77 -3.01
N PHE A 226 -11.83 6.27 -1.83
CA PHE A 226 -13.23 6.06 -1.50
C PHE A 226 -13.84 7.31 -0.86
N ILE A 227 -15.00 7.72 -1.36
CA ILE A 227 -15.81 8.80 -0.81
C ILE A 227 -17.11 8.19 -0.29
N LEU A 228 -17.36 8.33 1.01
CA LEU A 228 -18.57 7.82 1.65
C LEU A 228 -19.81 8.60 1.20
N VAL A 229 -20.84 7.87 0.80
CA VAL A 229 -22.17 8.43 0.54
C VAL A 229 -22.90 8.71 1.85
N ASP A 230 -24.16 9.13 1.79
CA ASP A 230 -24.99 9.32 2.98
C ASP A 230 -25.43 7.96 3.56
N ASN A 231 -24.68 7.47 4.56
CA ASN A 231 -24.90 6.18 5.19
C ASN A 231 -25.95 6.20 6.32
N THR A 232 -26.58 7.35 6.62
CA THR A 232 -27.42 7.53 7.82
C THR A 232 -28.58 6.53 7.90
N ASN A 233 -29.13 6.10 6.77
CA ASN A 233 -30.26 5.16 6.68
C ASN A 233 -29.83 3.68 6.54
N ILE A 234 -28.54 3.35 6.66
CA ILE A 234 -27.99 1.98 6.54
C ILE A 234 -27.07 1.59 7.70
N ILE A 235 -27.00 2.43 8.73
CA ILE A 235 -26.38 2.14 10.02
C ILE A 235 -27.54 1.84 10.97
N PHE A 236 -27.76 0.57 11.27
CA PHE A 236 -28.92 0.13 12.06
C PHE A 236 -28.62 0.23 13.55
N GLU A 237 -29.60 0.63 14.37
CA GLU A 237 -29.38 0.96 15.78
C GLU A 237 -29.39 -0.31 16.67
N HIS A 238 -30.23 -1.29 16.33
CA HIS A 238 -30.41 -2.50 17.14
C HIS A 238 -30.20 -3.81 16.35
N PRO A 239 -29.65 -4.88 16.99
CA PRO A 239 -29.49 -6.19 16.35
C PRO A 239 -30.80 -6.73 15.78
N GLY A 240 -30.77 -7.19 14.53
CA GLY A 240 -31.96 -7.66 13.81
C GLY A 240 -32.70 -6.57 13.01
N GLU A 241 -32.28 -5.30 13.10
CA GLU A 241 -32.74 -4.23 12.21
C GLU A 241 -31.89 -4.22 10.92
N GLY A 242 -32.56 -4.22 9.76
CA GLY A 242 -31.94 -4.27 8.43
C GLY A 242 -31.33 -5.64 8.10
N PHE A 243 -30.33 -6.04 8.89
CA PHE A 243 -29.67 -7.34 8.83
C PHE A 243 -30.25 -8.33 9.84
N THR A 244 -30.10 -9.63 9.58
CA THR A 244 -30.40 -10.66 10.58
C THR A 244 -29.40 -10.57 11.74
N ALA A 245 -29.89 -10.64 12.99
CA ALA A 245 -29.02 -10.64 14.17
C ALA A 245 -28.05 -11.84 14.14
N ASP A 246 -26.80 -11.62 14.53
CA ASP A 246 -25.72 -12.63 14.46
C ASP A 246 -25.51 -13.29 13.08
N ALA A 247 -25.98 -12.68 11.98
CA ALA A 247 -25.88 -13.21 10.61
C ALA A 247 -24.46 -13.71 10.27
N SER A 248 -24.33 -14.77 9.48
CA SER A 248 -23.05 -15.17 8.89
C SER A 248 -22.51 -14.13 7.91
N LEU A 249 -21.21 -14.15 7.61
CA LEU A 249 -20.61 -13.27 6.60
C LEU A 249 -21.29 -13.40 5.23
N THR A 250 -21.67 -14.63 4.85
CA THR A 250 -22.51 -14.95 3.68
C THR A 250 -23.85 -14.20 3.70
N GLU A 251 -24.62 -14.34 4.79
CA GLU A 251 -25.92 -13.67 4.92
C GLU A 251 -25.79 -12.14 4.90
N LEU A 252 -24.75 -11.59 5.54
CA LEU A 252 -24.45 -10.16 5.48
C LEU A 252 -24.21 -9.69 4.03
N GLY A 253 -23.39 -10.40 3.26
CA GLY A 253 -23.15 -10.09 1.85
C GLY A 253 -24.42 -10.18 0.98
N GLU A 254 -25.26 -11.19 1.19
CA GLU A 254 -26.53 -11.40 0.46
C GLU A 254 -27.65 -10.42 0.86
N GLN A 255 -27.60 -9.88 2.07
CA GLN A 255 -28.56 -8.89 2.59
C GLN A 255 -28.16 -7.48 2.19
N ASN A 256 -26.86 -7.13 2.27
CA ASN A 256 -26.35 -5.78 2.03
C ASN A 256 -26.81 -5.22 0.67
N GLY A 257 -26.69 -6.00 -0.42
CA GLY A 257 -27.11 -5.53 -1.75
C GLY A 257 -28.59 -5.20 -1.89
N LYS A 258 -29.48 -5.81 -1.09
CA LYS A 258 -30.90 -5.46 -1.07
C LYS A 258 -31.11 -4.18 -0.26
N ILE A 259 -30.50 -4.11 0.92
CA ILE A 259 -30.57 -2.97 1.85
C ILE A 259 -30.09 -1.68 1.18
N LEU A 260 -28.92 -1.71 0.53
CA LEU A 260 -28.37 -0.54 -0.16
C LEU A 260 -29.22 -0.10 -1.35
N VAL A 261 -29.81 -1.04 -2.10
CA VAL A 261 -30.73 -0.69 -3.20
C VAL A 261 -32.02 -0.06 -2.68
N GLU A 262 -32.54 -0.54 -1.56
CA GLU A 262 -33.77 -0.03 -0.94
C GLU A 262 -33.57 1.38 -0.32
N HIS A 263 -32.46 1.60 0.38
CA HIS A 263 -32.25 2.82 1.18
C HIS A 263 -31.45 3.91 0.46
N ILE A 264 -30.59 3.55 -0.50
CA ILE A 264 -29.69 4.48 -1.21
C ILE A 264 -29.98 4.50 -2.72
N GLY A 265 -30.41 3.39 -3.33
CA GLY A 265 -30.60 3.27 -4.77
C GLY A 265 -29.32 2.83 -5.48
N ALA A 266 -29.46 1.92 -6.46
CA ALA A 266 -28.34 1.23 -7.09
C ALA A 266 -27.37 2.16 -7.84
N GLU A 267 -27.84 3.31 -8.33
CA GLU A 267 -27.08 4.30 -9.09
C GLU A 267 -26.26 5.25 -8.21
N ASN A 268 -26.56 5.31 -6.90
CA ASN A 268 -25.99 6.30 -5.99
C ASN A 268 -24.70 5.84 -5.28
N PHE A 269 -24.24 4.61 -5.52
CA PHE A 269 -22.95 4.10 -5.06
C PHE A 269 -22.23 3.26 -6.12
N ASP A 270 -20.91 3.25 -6.06
CA ASP A 270 -20.01 2.53 -6.97
C ASP A 270 -19.51 1.21 -6.35
N MET A 271 -19.54 1.12 -5.02
CA MET A 271 -19.19 -0.06 -4.24
C MET A 271 -20.00 -0.08 -2.92
N GLY A 272 -20.42 -1.26 -2.47
CA GLY A 272 -21.14 -1.42 -1.21
C GLY A 272 -20.42 -2.41 -0.28
N HIS A 273 -20.42 -2.11 1.01
CA HIS A 273 -19.82 -2.93 2.05
C HIS A 273 -20.67 -2.89 3.34
N VAL A 274 -20.61 -3.91 4.20
CA VAL A 274 -21.20 -3.88 5.54
C VAL A 274 -20.15 -4.21 6.61
N ILE A 275 -20.12 -3.44 7.69
CA ILE A 275 -19.29 -3.73 8.85
C ILE A 275 -20.15 -4.33 9.97
N SER A 276 -19.68 -5.43 10.54
CA SER A 276 -20.34 -6.14 11.64
C SER A 276 -19.40 -6.27 12.85
N PHE A 277 -19.99 -6.35 14.04
CA PHE A 277 -19.25 -6.65 15.27
C PHE A 277 -19.45 -8.12 15.65
N GLY A 278 -18.39 -8.80 16.10
CA GLY A 278 -18.50 -10.18 16.55
C GLY A 278 -17.17 -10.86 16.89
N GLN A 279 -17.25 -12.05 17.49
CA GLN A 279 -16.10 -12.74 18.11
C GLN A 279 -15.06 -13.32 17.12
N ASN A 280 -15.46 -13.60 15.87
CA ASN A 280 -14.56 -13.94 14.78
C ASN A 280 -14.20 -12.66 14.03
N ILE A 281 -12.93 -12.52 13.61
CA ILE A 281 -12.54 -11.49 12.63
C ILE A 281 -12.60 -12.10 11.23
N GLY A 282 -12.79 -11.26 10.22
CA GLY A 282 -12.55 -11.60 8.83
C GLY A 282 -13.59 -10.95 7.94
N GLY A 283 -13.93 -11.59 6.82
CA GLY A 283 -14.81 -10.94 5.87
C GLY A 283 -15.30 -11.80 4.73
N LEU A 284 -16.01 -11.13 3.84
CA LEU A 284 -16.53 -11.68 2.62
C LEU A 284 -16.36 -10.64 1.53
N ALA A 285 -15.96 -11.10 0.35
CA ALA A 285 -15.93 -10.26 -0.83
C ALA A 285 -16.36 -11.04 -2.07
N TYR A 286 -17.17 -10.39 -2.89
CA TYR A 286 -17.25 -10.73 -4.30
C TYR A 286 -16.05 -10.12 -5.02
N ILE A 287 -15.16 -10.97 -5.55
CA ILE A 287 -13.96 -10.53 -6.26
C ILE A 287 -14.36 -9.80 -7.53
N GLY A 288 -13.96 -8.54 -7.66
CA GLY A 288 -14.44 -7.64 -8.72
C GLY A 288 -15.92 -7.29 -8.57
N GLY A 289 -16.38 -7.09 -7.33
CA GLY A 289 -17.72 -6.58 -7.03
C GLY A 289 -17.89 -5.11 -7.39
N ALA A 290 -16.93 -4.25 -7.05
CA ALA A 290 -16.99 -2.81 -7.30
C ALA A 290 -17.32 -2.51 -8.78
N CYS A 291 -18.12 -1.49 -9.03
CA CYS A 291 -18.61 -1.08 -10.35
C CYS A 291 -19.51 -2.07 -11.10
N ASN A 292 -19.77 -3.27 -10.58
CA ASN A 292 -20.63 -4.24 -11.25
C ASN A 292 -22.06 -3.69 -11.42
N PRO A 293 -22.71 -3.84 -12.59
CA PRO A 293 -24.09 -3.37 -12.79
C PRO A 293 -25.13 -4.13 -11.96
N ASP A 294 -24.82 -5.35 -11.49
CA ASP A 294 -25.68 -6.07 -10.55
C ASP A 294 -25.40 -5.60 -9.11
N PRO A 295 -26.36 -4.94 -8.43
CA PRO A 295 -26.17 -4.49 -7.05
C PRO A 295 -25.98 -5.65 -6.06
N ALA A 296 -26.50 -6.85 -6.35
CA ALA A 296 -26.26 -8.02 -5.50
C ALA A 296 -24.80 -8.51 -5.56
N ILE A 297 -24.05 -8.11 -6.59
CA ILE A 297 -22.60 -8.33 -6.69
C ILE A 297 -21.84 -7.11 -6.16
N LYS A 298 -22.23 -5.89 -6.57
CA LYS A 298 -21.56 -4.63 -6.23
C LYS A 298 -21.52 -4.29 -4.74
N ALA A 299 -22.50 -4.78 -4.00
CA ALA A 299 -22.60 -4.60 -2.55
C ALA A 299 -22.28 -5.86 -1.74
N SER A 300 -21.87 -6.96 -2.39
CA SER A 300 -21.49 -8.20 -1.71
C SER A 300 -20.06 -8.08 -1.16
N GLY A 301 -19.97 -7.36 -0.05
CA GLY A 301 -18.77 -7.18 0.75
C GLY A 301 -19.15 -7.02 2.21
N ALA A 302 -18.46 -7.74 3.10
CA ALA A 302 -18.65 -7.65 4.54
C ALA A 302 -17.31 -7.76 5.27
N SER A 303 -17.15 -7.04 6.38
CA SER A 303 -16.05 -7.24 7.31
C SER A 303 -16.57 -7.38 8.74
N ARG A 304 -15.88 -8.18 9.56
CA ARG A 304 -16.20 -8.39 10.97
C ARG A 304 -14.99 -8.13 11.86
N THR A 305 -15.24 -7.48 12.99
CA THR A 305 -14.23 -7.21 14.02
C THR A 305 -14.80 -7.31 15.43
N TYR A 306 -13.94 -7.66 16.41
CA TYR A 306 -14.23 -7.48 17.85
C TYR A 306 -13.55 -6.24 18.45
N ASP A 307 -12.66 -5.57 17.70
CA ASP A 307 -11.98 -4.34 18.11
C ASP A 307 -11.99 -3.34 16.94
N PRO A 308 -13.15 -2.69 16.68
CA PRO A 308 -13.28 -1.67 15.65
C PRO A 308 -12.54 -0.36 15.98
N MET A 309 -11.90 -0.29 17.15
CA MET A 309 -11.04 0.83 17.54
C MET A 309 -9.55 0.49 17.39
N SER A 310 -9.18 -0.72 16.96
CA SER A 310 -7.77 -1.15 16.89
C SER A 310 -6.94 -0.26 15.95
N GLY A 311 -7.43 0.04 14.75
CA GLY A 311 -6.69 0.67 13.65
C GLY A 311 -5.77 -0.31 12.89
N ALA A 312 -5.59 -1.53 13.39
CA ALA A 312 -4.92 -2.61 12.66
C ALA A 312 -5.90 -3.33 11.71
N PHE A 313 -7.14 -3.52 12.16
CA PHE A 313 -8.23 -4.11 11.37
C PHE A 313 -8.44 -3.41 10.03
N ASP A 314 -8.38 -2.07 10.05
CA ASP A 314 -8.58 -1.18 8.91
C ASP A 314 -7.64 -1.51 7.73
N ILE A 315 -6.45 -2.02 8.04
CA ILE A 315 -5.39 -2.34 7.09
C ILE A 315 -5.38 -3.84 6.77
N ASP A 316 -5.32 -4.68 7.81
CA ASP A 316 -5.09 -6.13 7.69
C ASP A 316 -6.33 -6.89 7.20
N TYR A 317 -7.53 -6.36 7.42
CA TYR A 317 -8.79 -7.04 7.08
C TYR A 317 -9.68 -6.16 6.20
N LEU A 318 -10.08 -4.97 6.64
CA LEU A 318 -10.95 -4.12 5.81
C LEU A 318 -10.27 -3.75 4.47
N GLY A 319 -8.99 -3.36 4.51
CA GLY A 319 -8.18 -3.11 3.32
C GLY A 319 -7.98 -4.33 2.42
N HIS A 320 -8.07 -5.55 2.96
CA HIS A 320 -7.98 -6.83 2.23
C HIS A 320 -9.31 -7.16 1.52
N GLU A 321 -10.43 -7.16 2.26
CA GLU A 321 -11.76 -7.43 1.71
C GLU A 321 -12.17 -6.42 0.64
N MET A 322 -11.88 -5.14 0.87
CA MET A 322 -12.08 -4.10 -0.13
C MET A 322 -11.20 -4.34 -1.37
N GLY A 323 -10.02 -4.95 -1.21
CA GLY A 323 -9.06 -5.25 -2.26
C GLY A 323 -9.57 -6.35 -3.20
N HIS A 324 -10.22 -7.35 -2.64
CA HIS A 324 -11.02 -8.31 -3.40
C HIS A 324 -12.16 -7.63 -4.15
N GLN A 325 -12.95 -6.78 -3.48
CA GLN A 325 -14.06 -6.09 -4.14
C GLN A 325 -13.62 -5.20 -5.30
N VAL A 326 -12.43 -4.57 -5.26
CA VAL A 326 -11.87 -3.83 -6.41
C VAL A 326 -11.12 -4.70 -7.43
N GLY A 327 -10.98 -6.02 -7.20
CA GLY A 327 -10.64 -7.01 -8.24
C GLY A 327 -9.45 -7.93 -7.97
N ALA A 328 -8.72 -7.79 -6.86
CA ALA A 328 -7.54 -8.63 -6.59
C ALA A 328 -7.91 -10.04 -6.12
N THR A 329 -7.03 -11.01 -6.38
CA THR A 329 -7.04 -12.34 -5.73
C THR A 329 -5.84 -12.50 -4.81
N HIS A 330 -5.80 -13.59 -4.05
CA HIS A 330 -4.73 -13.89 -3.10
C HIS A 330 -3.35 -14.00 -3.73
N THR A 331 -2.34 -13.49 -3.04
CA THR A 331 -0.94 -13.51 -3.50
C THR A 331 -0.06 -14.57 -2.86
N PHE A 332 -0.49 -15.16 -1.75
CA PHE A 332 0.30 -16.15 -0.98
C PHE A 332 0.46 -17.49 -1.70
N ASN A 333 1.56 -18.21 -1.41
CA ASN A 333 1.94 -19.46 -2.07
C ASN A 333 2.17 -20.63 -1.08
N SER A 334 1.27 -20.77 -0.10
CA SER A 334 1.22 -21.89 0.85
C SER A 334 -0.12 -22.64 0.78
N ASN A 335 -0.12 -23.89 1.24
CA ASN A 335 -1.32 -24.70 1.49
C ASN A 335 -1.43 -25.09 2.99
N GLU A 336 -0.70 -24.41 3.89
CA GLU A 336 -0.69 -24.68 5.33
C GLU A 336 -1.62 -23.74 6.10
N GLY A 337 -2.05 -24.13 7.31
CA GLY A 337 -2.92 -23.30 8.16
C GLY A 337 -4.23 -22.89 7.47
N LEU A 338 -4.57 -21.60 7.52
CA LEU A 338 -5.77 -21.05 6.87
C LEU A 338 -5.61 -20.85 5.36
N CYS A 339 -4.40 -21.06 4.82
CA CYS A 339 -4.09 -20.93 3.39
C CYS A 339 -4.48 -22.18 2.58
N ALA A 340 -4.77 -23.27 3.30
CA ALA A 340 -5.30 -24.52 2.75
C ALA A 340 -6.68 -24.29 2.10
N GLY A 341 -6.74 -24.37 0.76
CA GLY A 341 -7.99 -24.28 -0.01
C GLY A 341 -8.41 -22.86 -0.43
N THR A 342 -7.74 -21.82 0.07
CA THR A 342 -7.96 -20.39 -0.26
C THR A 342 -6.92 -19.84 -1.23
N ARG A 343 -5.78 -20.53 -1.41
CA ARG A 343 -4.72 -20.18 -2.38
C ARG A 343 -5.25 -20.04 -3.81
N THR A 344 -4.92 -18.92 -4.47
CA THR A 344 -5.21 -18.69 -5.90
C THR A 344 -3.98 -19.02 -6.77
N PRO A 345 -3.93 -20.13 -7.52
CA PRO A 345 -2.71 -20.59 -8.20
C PRO A 345 -2.14 -19.61 -9.23
N GLU A 346 -2.99 -18.90 -9.96
CA GLU A 346 -2.60 -17.95 -11.00
C GLU A 346 -1.95 -16.66 -10.46
N THR A 347 -2.09 -16.38 -9.16
CA THR A 347 -1.56 -15.18 -8.50
C THR A 347 -0.70 -15.47 -7.27
N ALA A 348 -0.38 -16.73 -6.99
CA ALA A 348 0.42 -17.17 -5.85
C ALA A 348 1.92 -16.86 -6.03
N VAL A 349 2.25 -15.57 -5.98
CA VAL A 349 3.57 -14.97 -6.29
C VAL A 349 4.40 -14.62 -5.05
N GLU A 350 3.85 -14.78 -3.85
CA GLU A 350 4.57 -14.53 -2.59
C GLU A 350 4.81 -15.84 -1.82
N PRO A 351 6.05 -16.18 -1.41
CA PRO A 351 6.35 -17.43 -0.71
C PRO A 351 5.65 -17.53 0.65
N GLY A 352 5.27 -18.75 1.03
CA GLY A 352 4.64 -19.02 2.33
C GLY A 352 3.33 -18.26 2.49
N SER A 353 3.17 -17.57 3.62
CA SER A 353 2.01 -16.68 3.86
C SER A 353 1.98 -15.38 3.06
N GLY A 354 3.08 -15.04 2.39
CA GLY A 354 3.28 -13.72 1.83
C GLY A 354 3.29 -12.60 2.88
N ASN A 355 3.53 -11.40 2.39
CA ASN A 355 3.68 -10.18 3.16
C ASN A 355 2.80 -9.01 2.66
N SER A 356 2.24 -9.00 1.44
CA SER A 356 1.40 -7.87 0.98
C SER A 356 -0.01 -7.86 1.60
N ILE A 357 -0.79 -6.82 1.31
CA ILE A 357 -2.19 -6.70 1.76
C ILE A 357 -3.05 -7.89 1.31
N MET A 358 -2.88 -8.37 0.07
CA MET A 358 -3.66 -9.50 -0.47
C MET A 358 -3.06 -10.88 -0.14
N SER A 359 -2.14 -10.93 0.83
CA SER A 359 -1.54 -12.14 1.35
C SER A 359 -2.18 -12.54 2.69
N TYR A 360 -1.88 -13.73 3.18
CA TYR A 360 -2.39 -14.27 4.46
C TYR A 360 -1.32 -14.15 5.56
N ALA A 361 -0.61 -13.04 5.60
CA ALA A 361 0.53 -12.81 6.49
C ALA A 361 0.19 -13.10 7.97
N GLY A 362 0.74 -14.20 8.51
CA GLY A 362 0.50 -14.65 9.89
C GLY A 362 -0.52 -15.79 10.04
N LEU A 363 -1.16 -16.24 8.95
CA LEU A 363 -2.31 -17.16 8.95
C LEU A 363 -2.02 -18.57 8.35
N CYS A 364 -0.87 -18.79 7.69
CA CYS A 364 -0.49 -20.11 7.13
C CYS A 364 0.24 -21.06 8.13
N GLY A 365 0.23 -20.78 9.43
CA GLY A 365 0.84 -21.65 10.42
C GLY A 365 2.37 -21.73 10.30
N ILE A 366 2.91 -22.90 9.91
CA ILE A 366 4.37 -23.11 9.80
C ILE A 366 5.01 -22.31 8.65
N ASP A 367 4.21 -21.91 7.66
CA ASP A 367 4.66 -21.14 6.49
C ASP A 367 4.56 -19.62 6.70
N ASN A 368 4.26 -19.17 7.92
CA ASN A 368 4.22 -17.75 8.27
C ASN A 368 5.58 -17.08 8.01
N THR A 369 5.63 -16.18 7.03
CA THR A 369 6.79 -15.32 6.76
C THR A 369 6.91 -14.16 7.75
N ARG A 370 5.78 -13.77 8.37
CA ARG A 370 5.63 -12.74 9.41
C ARG A 370 4.23 -12.80 10.04
N GLU A 371 3.95 -11.94 11.03
CA GLU A 371 2.71 -11.96 11.83
C GLU A 371 1.60 -10.98 11.40
N SER A 372 1.80 -10.16 10.37
CA SER A 372 0.83 -9.16 9.86
C SER A 372 1.17 -8.71 8.44
N SER A 373 0.29 -8.00 7.73
CA SER A 373 0.59 -7.50 6.37
C SER A 373 1.56 -6.31 6.34
N LEU A 374 2.28 -6.11 5.23
CA LEU A 374 2.83 -4.81 4.83
C LEU A 374 1.64 -3.97 4.36
N SER A 375 1.69 -2.67 4.59
CA SER A 375 0.68 -1.75 4.06
C SER A 375 0.98 -1.37 2.61
N VAL A 376 1.14 -2.38 1.74
CA VAL A 376 1.41 -2.27 0.29
C VAL A 376 0.75 -3.40 -0.49
N PHE A 377 0.24 -3.10 -1.67
CA PHE A 377 -0.23 -4.08 -2.65
C PHE A 377 0.93 -4.65 -3.47
N HIS A 378 0.92 -5.96 -3.69
CA HIS A 378 1.76 -6.60 -4.69
C HIS A 378 1.37 -6.14 -6.09
N ILE A 379 2.33 -5.96 -7.00
CA ILE A 379 2.05 -5.47 -8.36
C ILE A 379 1.01 -6.30 -9.14
N VAL A 380 0.99 -7.61 -8.91
CA VAL A 380 -0.03 -8.53 -9.47
C VAL A 380 -1.45 -8.14 -9.03
N SER A 381 -1.65 -7.79 -7.76
CA SER A 381 -2.95 -7.30 -7.26
C SER A 381 -3.31 -5.94 -7.87
N ILE A 382 -2.34 -5.03 -7.97
CA ILE A 382 -2.51 -3.71 -8.60
C ILE A 382 -2.98 -3.87 -10.06
N GLU A 383 -2.42 -4.82 -10.80
CA GLU A 383 -2.78 -5.10 -12.19
C GLU A 383 -4.16 -5.73 -12.34
N GLN A 384 -4.54 -6.67 -11.46
CA GLN A 384 -5.90 -7.21 -11.44
C GLN A 384 -6.95 -6.11 -11.16
N ILE A 385 -6.67 -5.24 -10.20
CA ILE A 385 -7.55 -4.11 -9.83
C ILE A 385 -7.68 -3.13 -11.00
N LYS A 386 -6.56 -2.74 -11.63
CA LYS A 386 -6.56 -1.88 -12.83
C LYS A 386 -7.32 -2.54 -13.99
N GLN A 387 -7.12 -3.83 -14.22
CA GLN A 387 -7.82 -4.58 -15.27
C GLN A 387 -9.33 -4.67 -15.01
N HIS A 388 -9.74 -4.86 -13.75
CA HIS A 388 -11.15 -4.89 -13.35
C HIS A 388 -11.81 -3.53 -13.57
N LEU A 389 -11.27 -2.47 -12.98
CA LEU A 389 -11.88 -1.13 -13.04
C LEU A 389 -11.92 -0.55 -14.47
N GLN A 390 -10.94 -0.88 -15.31
CA GLN A 390 -10.95 -0.51 -16.74
C GLN A 390 -12.13 -1.12 -17.54
N GLN A 391 -12.77 -2.17 -17.06
CA GLN A 391 -13.98 -2.74 -17.69
C GLN A 391 -15.22 -1.83 -17.47
N TYR A 392 -15.16 -0.93 -16.49
CA TYR A 392 -16.28 -0.08 -16.04
C TYR A 392 -15.93 1.41 -16.15
N GLN A 393 -15.56 1.87 -17.36
CA GLN A 393 -15.07 3.24 -17.61
C GLN A 393 -16.02 4.38 -17.20
N SER A 394 -17.29 4.09 -16.90
CA SER A 394 -18.28 5.05 -16.39
C SER A 394 -18.45 5.02 -14.87
N CYS A 395 -17.63 4.24 -14.16
CA CYS A 395 -17.66 4.09 -12.71
C CYS A 395 -16.54 4.91 -12.05
N GLY A 396 -16.84 5.51 -10.90
CA GLY A 396 -15.95 6.47 -10.25
C GLY A 396 -15.86 7.79 -11.01
N THR A 397 -15.11 8.73 -10.46
CA THR A 397 -14.89 10.07 -11.03
C THR A 397 -13.45 10.49 -10.79
N VAL A 398 -12.72 10.79 -11.87
CA VAL A 398 -11.35 11.30 -11.79
C VAL A 398 -11.36 12.70 -11.18
N VAL A 399 -10.49 12.95 -10.20
CA VAL A 399 -10.33 14.26 -9.55
C VAL A 399 -9.89 15.29 -10.60
N ALA A 400 -10.72 16.31 -10.80
CA ALA A 400 -10.49 17.32 -11.82
C ALA A 400 -9.29 18.23 -11.48
N ASN A 401 -8.48 18.52 -12.50
CA ASN A 401 -7.26 19.34 -12.41
C ASN A 401 -6.16 18.73 -11.53
N ASP A 402 -6.10 17.41 -11.40
CA ASP A 402 -4.87 16.74 -10.98
C ASP A 402 -3.77 17.04 -12.02
N THR A 403 -2.61 17.49 -11.53
CA THR A 403 -1.44 17.82 -12.37
C THR A 403 -0.28 16.86 -12.18
N ASN A 404 -0.41 15.89 -11.28
CA ASN A 404 0.63 14.92 -10.95
C ASN A 404 1.02 14.06 -12.16
N THR A 405 2.31 13.86 -12.37
CA THR A 405 2.86 13.11 -13.51
C THR A 405 3.51 11.79 -13.06
N PRO A 406 3.28 10.65 -13.74
CA PRO A 406 3.92 9.40 -13.36
C PRO A 406 5.46 9.48 -13.43
N PRO A 407 6.19 8.87 -12.48
CA PRO A 407 7.65 8.80 -12.52
C PRO A 407 8.16 8.20 -13.84
N ASN A 408 9.24 8.76 -14.40
CA ASN A 408 9.89 8.23 -15.58
C ASN A 408 11.08 7.35 -15.20
N ILE A 409 10.97 6.04 -15.46
CA ILE A 409 12.08 5.08 -15.34
C ILE A 409 13.09 5.33 -16.46
N GLU A 410 14.37 5.49 -16.12
CA GLU A 410 15.47 5.60 -17.08
C GLU A 410 15.78 4.23 -17.70
N SER A 411 16.31 4.19 -18.93
CA SER A 411 16.67 2.92 -19.58
C SER A 411 17.80 2.21 -18.83
N PHE A 412 17.60 0.94 -18.47
CA PHE A 412 18.59 0.11 -17.78
C PHE A 412 18.62 -1.31 -18.35
N ASP A 413 19.66 -2.09 -18.02
CA ASP A 413 19.77 -3.50 -18.42
C ASP A 413 18.75 -4.35 -17.64
N ASN A 414 17.63 -4.67 -18.27
CA ASN A 414 16.53 -5.42 -17.66
C ASN A 414 16.65 -6.96 -17.81
N TYR A 415 17.83 -7.44 -18.17
CA TYR A 415 18.17 -8.85 -18.26
C TYR A 415 19.53 -9.08 -17.58
N ILE A 416 19.56 -9.88 -16.51
CA ILE A 416 20.80 -10.23 -15.82
C ILE A 416 20.96 -11.74 -15.70
N ILE A 417 22.22 -12.20 -15.73
CA ILE A 417 22.59 -13.60 -15.47
C ILE A 417 23.29 -13.66 -14.11
N VAL A 418 22.85 -14.59 -13.25
CA VAL A 418 23.35 -14.73 -11.87
C VAL A 418 23.74 -16.17 -11.58
N ASP A 419 24.81 -16.38 -10.81
CA ASP A 419 25.23 -17.71 -10.40
C ASP A 419 24.27 -18.30 -9.36
N ALA A 420 23.90 -19.56 -9.52
CA ALA A 420 23.06 -20.30 -8.59
C ALA A 420 23.69 -20.31 -7.18
N GLY A 421 22.89 -19.99 -6.16
CA GLY A 421 23.33 -19.86 -4.78
C GLY A 421 24.19 -18.63 -4.49
N GLN A 422 24.18 -17.59 -5.34
CA GLN A 422 24.76 -16.27 -5.04
C GLN A 422 23.66 -15.21 -4.83
N PRO A 423 23.89 -14.20 -3.96
CA PRO A 423 23.04 -13.03 -3.91
C PRO A 423 23.25 -12.16 -5.16
N PHE A 424 22.22 -11.44 -5.57
CA PHE A 424 22.27 -10.51 -6.70
C PHE A 424 21.61 -9.19 -6.34
N THR A 425 21.91 -8.12 -7.07
CA THR A 425 21.33 -6.79 -6.84
C THR A 425 20.67 -6.31 -8.13
N LEU A 426 19.40 -5.91 -8.02
CA LEU A 426 18.71 -5.18 -9.08
C LEU A 426 18.94 -3.68 -8.88
N HIS A 427 19.15 -2.95 -9.97
CA HIS A 427 19.43 -1.52 -9.99
C HIS A 427 18.56 -0.84 -11.04
N ALA A 428 18.01 0.32 -10.70
CA ALA A 428 17.35 1.22 -11.63
C ALA A 428 17.69 2.68 -11.29
N GLN A 429 17.28 3.59 -12.17
CA GLN A 429 17.12 5.00 -11.88
C GLN A 429 15.77 5.44 -12.44
N ALA A 430 15.16 6.42 -11.78
CA ALA A 430 13.95 7.06 -12.25
C ALA A 430 13.99 8.53 -11.83
N THR A 431 13.25 9.36 -12.55
CA THR A 431 13.06 10.78 -12.28
C THR A 431 11.58 11.10 -12.21
N ASP A 432 11.26 12.24 -11.62
CA ASP A 432 9.89 12.73 -11.46
C ASP A 432 9.84 14.19 -11.88
N SER A 433 8.82 14.57 -12.67
CA SER A 433 8.72 15.93 -13.25
C SER A 433 8.25 16.97 -12.22
N ASP A 434 7.43 16.54 -11.27
CA ASP A 434 6.87 17.37 -10.21
C ASP A 434 7.86 17.52 -9.03
N ASN A 435 8.90 16.69 -9.01
CA ASN A 435 9.94 16.56 -7.99
C ASN A 435 9.43 15.87 -6.71
N ASP A 436 8.46 14.97 -6.86
CA ASP A 436 7.97 14.13 -5.78
C ASP A 436 9.01 13.08 -5.35
N GLU A 437 8.83 12.53 -4.14
CA GLU A 437 9.73 11.49 -3.65
C GLU A 437 9.34 10.12 -4.22
N ILE A 438 10.14 9.67 -5.17
CA ILE A 438 10.01 8.33 -5.74
C ILE A 438 10.47 7.23 -4.78
N SER A 439 9.71 6.13 -4.77
CA SER A 439 10.06 4.91 -4.05
C SER A 439 9.96 3.67 -4.93
N TYR A 440 10.93 2.77 -4.76
CA TYR A 440 11.16 1.58 -5.58
C TYR A 440 10.74 0.32 -4.82
N SER A 441 9.92 -0.54 -5.44
CA SER A 441 9.80 -1.95 -5.08
C SER A 441 10.18 -2.85 -6.26
N TRP A 442 10.51 -4.10 -5.94
CA TRP A 442 11.01 -5.10 -6.87
C TRP A 442 10.31 -6.40 -6.48
N ASP A 443 9.29 -6.75 -7.24
CA ASP A 443 8.29 -7.75 -6.86
C ASP A 443 8.47 -8.97 -7.77
N GLN A 444 8.63 -10.18 -7.23
CA GLN A 444 8.66 -11.40 -8.06
C GLN A 444 7.25 -11.65 -8.61
N VAL A 445 7.11 -11.87 -9.92
CA VAL A 445 5.80 -12.07 -10.57
C VAL A 445 5.54 -13.50 -11.04
N ASP A 446 6.48 -14.43 -10.78
CA ASP A 446 6.27 -15.86 -11.03
C ASP A 446 5.36 -16.48 -9.97
N ALA A 447 4.21 -16.98 -10.40
CA ALA A 447 3.45 -17.96 -9.64
C ALA A 447 3.91 -19.38 -10.02
N GLY A 448 3.81 -20.34 -9.08
CA GLY A 448 4.24 -21.72 -9.32
C GLY A 448 3.63 -22.72 -8.36
N THR A 449 4.36 -23.80 -8.05
CA THR A 449 3.93 -24.81 -7.07
C THR A 449 3.90 -24.22 -5.64
N ALA A 450 2.91 -24.62 -4.83
CA ALA A 450 2.84 -24.24 -3.42
C ALA A 450 4.02 -24.83 -2.63
N SER A 451 4.63 -24.05 -1.74
CA SER A 451 5.91 -24.41 -1.12
C SER A 451 6.05 -23.88 0.28
N HIS A 452 6.62 -24.69 1.18
CA HIS A 452 7.11 -24.22 2.46
C HIS A 452 8.14 -23.11 2.30
N THR A 453 8.13 -22.15 3.22
CA THR A 453 9.03 -21.00 3.19
C THR A 453 10.50 -21.41 3.15
N GLY A 454 11.23 -20.95 2.13
CA GLY A 454 12.65 -21.23 1.93
C GLY A 454 12.96 -22.47 1.08
N ASN A 455 11.96 -23.25 0.66
CA ASN A 455 12.15 -24.31 -0.33
C ASN A 455 12.07 -23.74 -1.75
N ASP A 456 12.98 -24.18 -2.62
CA ASP A 456 12.92 -23.97 -4.07
C ASP A 456 12.57 -25.32 -4.75
N TYR A 457 11.56 -25.31 -5.61
CA TYR A 457 11.12 -26.44 -6.44
C TYR A 457 11.34 -26.21 -7.95
N GLY A 458 11.93 -25.07 -8.33
CA GLY A 458 12.26 -24.71 -9.70
C GLY A 458 11.19 -23.87 -10.41
N ASP A 459 9.98 -23.76 -9.87
CA ASP A 459 8.86 -22.99 -10.44
C ASP A 459 8.21 -22.02 -9.45
N ASN A 460 8.36 -22.24 -8.15
CA ASN A 460 7.65 -21.52 -7.10
C ASN A 460 8.21 -20.11 -6.85
N ALA A 461 7.34 -19.25 -6.31
CA ALA A 461 7.71 -17.99 -5.68
C ALA A 461 8.66 -18.24 -4.48
N ILE A 462 9.77 -17.51 -4.44
CA ILE A 462 10.82 -17.65 -3.41
C ILE A 462 11.27 -16.31 -2.81
N PHE A 463 10.99 -15.18 -3.47
CA PHE A 463 11.33 -13.86 -2.96
C PHE A 463 10.12 -13.20 -2.31
N GLN A 464 10.27 -12.81 -1.05
CA GLN A 464 9.26 -12.03 -0.33
C GLN A 464 9.22 -10.60 -0.86
N ILE A 465 8.01 -10.03 -1.02
CA ILE A 465 7.85 -8.58 -1.15
C ILE A 465 8.35 -7.88 0.12
N MET A 466 8.97 -6.72 -0.07
CA MET A 466 9.47 -5.84 0.96
C MET A 466 8.99 -4.41 0.68
N ASP A 467 8.81 -3.62 1.74
CA ASP A 467 8.40 -2.21 1.68
C ASP A 467 9.08 -1.40 0.55
N PRO A 468 8.37 -0.50 -0.15
CA PRO A 468 8.98 0.41 -1.10
C PRO A 468 10.03 1.31 -0.45
N THR A 469 11.21 1.43 -1.05
CA THR A 469 12.36 2.18 -0.52
C THR A 469 12.81 3.27 -1.49
N THR A 470 13.33 4.39 -0.99
CA THR A 470 13.94 5.44 -1.83
C THR A 470 15.28 5.01 -2.44
N ALA A 471 15.89 3.94 -1.93
CA ALA A 471 17.04 3.31 -2.55
C ALA A 471 16.65 2.67 -3.90
N SER A 472 17.29 3.13 -4.99
CA SER A 472 17.03 2.66 -6.36
C SER A 472 17.66 1.30 -6.69
N GLN A 473 18.21 0.61 -5.68
CA GLN A 473 18.81 -0.72 -5.78
C GLN A 473 18.30 -1.64 -4.67
N ARG A 474 18.16 -2.93 -4.96
CA ARG A 474 17.74 -3.94 -3.97
C ARG A 474 18.54 -5.23 -4.15
N THR A 475 19.19 -5.67 -3.07
CA THR A 475 19.93 -6.93 -3.02
C THR A 475 19.01 -8.05 -2.55
N PHE A 476 18.99 -9.15 -3.29
CA PHE A 476 18.23 -10.36 -3.01
C PHE A 476 19.16 -11.47 -2.47
N PRO A 477 18.69 -12.29 -1.52
CA PRO A 477 19.46 -13.38 -0.94
C PRO A 477 19.62 -14.57 -1.90
N ALA A 478 20.60 -15.41 -1.59
CA ALA A 478 20.96 -16.61 -2.35
C ALA A 478 19.98 -17.79 -2.16
N TYR A 479 18.74 -17.68 -2.63
CA TYR A 479 17.72 -18.74 -2.47
C TYR A 479 17.69 -19.78 -3.60
N THR A 480 18.00 -19.38 -4.83
CA THR A 480 17.81 -20.23 -6.02
C THR A 480 19.04 -21.07 -6.35
N VAL A 481 18.86 -22.38 -6.47
CA VAL A 481 19.91 -23.36 -6.82
C VAL A 481 19.68 -24.05 -8.17
N TYR A 482 18.57 -23.74 -8.85
CA TYR A 482 18.16 -24.31 -10.12
C TYR A 482 18.46 -23.37 -11.30
N ASN A 483 18.66 -23.94 -12.48
CA ASN A 483 18.70 -23.17 -13.73
C ASN A 483 17.26 -22.74 -14.08
N ARG A 484 16.93 -21.46 -13.88
CA ARG A 484 15.62 -20.90 -14.24
C ARG A 484 15.67 -19.41 -14.49
N ASP A 485 14.75 -18.92 -15.32
CA ASP A 485 14.42 -17.50 -15.38
C ASP A 485 13.48 -17.16 -14.22
N ILE A 486 13.75 -16.07 -13.53
CA ILE A 486 12.91 -15.49 -12.48
C ILE A 486 12.51 -14.09 -12.96
N HIS A 487 11.22 -13.80 -12.99
CA HIS A 487 10.69 -12.54 -13.46
C HIS A 487 10.39 -11.62 -12.27
N PHE A 488 11.04 -10.47 -12.27
CA PHE A 488 10.73 -9.37 -11.37
C PHE A 488 10.03 -8.26 -12.13
N ARG A 489 9.18 -7.51 -11.43
CA ARG A 489 8.67 -6.22 -11.92
C ARG A 489 9.15 -5.12 -10.99
N LEU A 490 9.82 -4.15 -11.58
CA LEU A 490 10.12 -2.88 -10.94
C LEU A 490 8.82 -2.09 -10.81
N VAL A 491 8.58 -1.50 -9.64
CA VAL A 491 7.51 -0.53 -9.42
C VAL A 491 8.09 0.73 -8.80
N VAL A 492 7.99 1.85 -9.52
CA VAL A 492 8.37 3.18 -9.03
C VAL A 492 7.10 3.99 -8.77
N ARG A 493 6.87 4.35 -7.51
CA ARG A 493 5.71 5.14 -7.03
C ARG A 493 6.17 6.55 -6.67
N ASP A 494 5.38 7.56 -6.99
CA ASP A 494 5.55 8.97 -6.59
C ASP A 494 5.10 9.27 -5.14
N GLY A 495 4.23 8.43 -4.58
CA GLY A 495 3.53 8.68 -3.32
C GLY A 495 2.18 9.41 -3.46
N ASN A 496 1.93 10.04 -4.62
CA ASN A 496 0.73 10.82 -4.97
C ASN A 496 -0.28 10.03 -5.84
N GLY A 497 0.01 8.76 -6.10
CA GLY A 497 -0.94 7.78 -6.67
C GLY A 497 -0.68 7.40 -8.12
N ALA A 498 0.38 7.93 -8.74
CA ALA A 498 0.88 7.42 -10.01
C ALA A 498 2.09 6.49 -9.81
N MET A 499 2.35 5.69 -10.85
CA MET A 499 3.49 4.78 -10.86
C MET A 499 3.94 4.49 -12.28
N SER A 500 5.19 4.10 -12.41
CA SER A 500 5.71 3.40 -13.59
C SER A 500 6.23 2.02 -13.20
N THR A 501 6.24 1.12 -14.18
CA THR A 501 6.75 -0.25 -14.03
C THR A 501 7.67 -0.62 -15.19
N GLU A 502 8.57 -1.56 -14.95
CA GLU A 502 9.42 -2.18 -15.96
C GLU A 502 9.70 -3.64 -15.61
N ASP A 503 9.74 -4.52 -16.61
CA ASP A 503 9.96 -5.95 -16.42
C ASP A 503 11.45 -6.29 -16.41
N VAL A 504 11.90 -7.11 -15.46
CA VAL A 504 13.27 -7.59 -15.34
C VAL A 504 13.32 -9.12 -15.31
N THR A 505 14.19 -9.70 -16.13
CA THR A 505 14.47 -11.14 -16.14
C THR A 505 15.80 -11.43 -15.46
N VAL A 506 15.79 -12.30 -14.46
CA VAL A 506 16.97 -12.81 -13.76
C VAL A 506 17.16 -14.28 -14.15
N THR A 507 18.07 -14.55 -15.08
CA THR A 507 18.41 -15.91 -15.49
C THR A 507 19.45 -16.48 -14.51
N VAL A 508 19.03 -17.47 -13.72
CA VAL A 508 19.90 -18.19 -12.79
C VAL A 508 20.63 -19.31 -13.53
N VAL A 509 21.95 -19.38 -13.38
CA VAL A 509 22.78 -20.44 -13.97
C VAL A 509 23.64 -21.14 -12.90
N ASN A 510 23.57 -22.46 -12.86
CA ASN A 510 24.47 -23.27 -12.08
C ASN A 510 25.78 -23.41 -12.85
N GLY A 511 26.90 -22.93 -12.29
CA GLY A 511 28.21 -22.91 -12.98
C GLY A 511 28.76 -24.27 -13.43
N LYS A 512 28.09 -25.38 -13.08
CA LYS A 512 28.36 -26.73 -13.60
C LYS A 512 27.72 -27.01 -14.97
N ASP A 513 26.69 -26.26 -15.33
CA ASP A 513 25.87 -26.41 -16.55
C ASP A 513 26.07 -25.25 -17.54
N LEU A 514 27.14 -24.46 -17.40
CA LEU A 514 27.51 -23.47 -18.42
C LEU A 514 27.51 -24.13 -19.80
N PRO A 515 26.76 -23.61 -20.79
CA PRO A 515 26.80 -24.13 -22.14
C PRO A 515 28.24 -24.02 -22.64
N ASN A 516 28.87 -25.17 -22.93
CA ASN A 516 30.20 -25.21 -23.54
C ASN A 516 30.16 -24.37 -24.82
N THR A 517 30.83 -23.21 -24.82
CA THR A 517 30.91 -22.29 -25.96
C THR A 517 31.88 -22.82 -27.01
N THR A 518 31.57 -24.02 -27.53
CA THR A 518 32.28 -24.71 -28.60
C THR A 518 31.28 -25.27 -29.62
N THR A 519 30.63 -24.40 -30.37
CA THR A 519 30.48 -24.47 -31.86
C THR A 519 29.44 -23.47 -32.36
N ALA A 520 29.89 -22.25 -32.68
CA ALA A 520 29.13 -21.37 -33.58
C ALA A 520 29.13 -21.98 -34.99
N LYS A 521 28.08 -22.74 -35.31
CA LYS A 521 27.92 -23.40 -36.61
C LYS A 521 27.40 -22.39 -37.64
N ALA A 522 28.32 -21.69 -38.30
CA ALA A 522 27.97 -20.74 -39.35
C ALA A 522 27.29 -21.43 -40.54
N SER A 523 25.96 -21.30 -40.65
CA SER A 523 25.21 -21.63 -41.86
C SER A 523 25.30 -20.45 -42.83
N GLY A 524 26.04 -20.63 -43.93
CA GLY A 524 26.20 -19.58 -44.94
C GLY A 524 24.94 -19.34 -45.77
N GLY A 525 24.59 -18.07 -45.97
CA GLY A 525 23.79 -17.57 -47.07
C GLY A 525 24.53 -16.36 -47.65
N GLY A 526 25.15 -16.52 -48.82
CA GLY A 526 26.20 -15.59 -49.26
C GLY A 526 25.71 -14.42 -50.11
N HIS A 527 26.48 -13.34 -50.10
CA HIS A 527 26.70 -12.51 -51.28
C HIS A 527 28.19 -12.20 -51.41
N ILE A 528 28.76 -12.49 -52.58
CA ILE A 528 30.18 -12.30 -52.89
C ILE A 528 30.39 -10.89 -53.44
N SER A 529 31.37 -10.18 -52.90
CA SER A 529 32.13 -9.15 -53.63
C SER A 529 33.62 -9.35 -53.35
N VAL A 530 34.44 -9.17 -54.37
CA VAL A 530 35.81 -9.73 -54.44
C VAL A 530 36.87 -8.69 -54.05
N GLY A 531 37.87 -9.11 -53.26
CA GLY A 531 39.06 -8.31 -52.94
C GLY A 531 40.27 -9.15 -52.52
N PHE A 532 41.19 -9.42 -53.46
CA PHE A 532 42.56 -9.89 -53.21
C PHE A 532 43.44 -8.70 -52.73
N PHE A 533 44.59 -8.79 -52.07
CA PHE A 533 45.54 -9.86 -51.64
C PHE A 533 46.32 -9.27 -50.41
N PHE A 534 47.24 -9.90 -49.65
CA PHE A 534 47.92 -11.21 -49.62
C PHE A 534 48.32 -11.49 -48.14
N LEU A 535 48.71 -12.72 -47.79
CA LEU A 535 49.35 -13.10 -46.50
C LEU A 535 50.88 -13.26 -46.69
N LEU A 536 51.76 -12.87 -45.73
CA LEU A 536 52.97 -13.65 -45.39
C LEU A 536 53.79 -13.13 -44.17
N PHE A 537 54.35 -14.11 -43.47
CA PHE A 537 55.26 -14.14 -42.32
C PHE A 537 56.55 -13.28 -42.43
N PHE A 538 57.16 -12.89 -41.28
CA PHE A 538 58.32 -13.59 -40.70
C PHE A 538 58.77 -13.08 -39.31
N LEU A 539 59.51 -13.93 -38.58
CA LEU A 539 60.08 -13.73 -37.25
C LEU A 539 61.57 -13.29 -37.28
N SER A 540 62.00 -12.68 -36.17
CA SER A 540 63.31 -12.90 -35.50
C SER A 540 64.41 -11.83 -35.51
N ALA A 541 64.67 -11.33 -34.29
CA ALA A 541 65.91 -10.86 -33.64
C ALA A 541 67.23 -10.60 -34.41
N CYS A 542 67.75 -9.37 -34.23
CA CYS A 542 69.16 -8.97 -34.03
C CYS A 542 69.21 -7.45 -33.78
N LYS A 543 70.15 -6.77 -33.11
CA LYS A 543 71.30 -7.05 -32.20
C LYS A 543 71.97 -5.67 -32.00
N LEU A 544 72.54 -5.37 -30.82
CA LEU A 544 73.59 -4.34 -30.60
C LEU A 544 73.22 -2.84 -30.82
N ARG A 545 73.80 -1.83 -30.17
CA ARG A 545 74.63 -1.69 -28.93
C ARG A 545 74.83 -0.17 -28.66
N ILE A 546 75.00 0.24 -27.38
CA ILE A 546 75.79 1.43 -26.93
C ILE A 546 75.20 2.82 -27.32
N LYS A 547 75.18 3.89 -26.49
CA LYS A 547 76.02 4.27 -25.33
C LYS A 547 75.28 5.10 -24.25
N GLU A 548 75.81 4.97 -23.04
CA GLU A 548 75.75 5.77 -21.80
C GLU A 548 75.23 7.23 -21.84
N ILE A 549 74.52 7.64 -20.77
CA ILE A 549 75.04 8.54 -19.71
C ILE A 549 74.27 8.24 -18.38
N LYS A 550 74.93 8.46 -17.24
CA LYS A 550 74.46 8.17 -15.87
C LYS A 550 73.98 9.43 -15.13
N GLU A 551 73.45 9.21 -13.92
CA GLU A 551 73.30 10.14 -12.77
C GLU A 551 72.01 10.99 -12.73
N ALA A 552 71.36 11.21 -11.57
CA ALA A 552 71.44 10.52 -10.27
C ALA A 552 70.22 10.83 -9.37
N LYS A 553 69.95 9.91 -8.43
CA LYS A 553 69.43 10.07 -7.05
C LYS A 553 68.28 11.04 -6.71
N LEU A 554 67.32 10.47 -5.96
CA LEU A 554 66.49 11.07 -4.89
C LEU A 554 65.72 12.37 -5.21
N HIS A 555 64.39 12.25 -5.28
CA HIS A 555 63.58 12.61 -4.12
C HIS A 555 62.35 11.70 -3.99
#